data_AF-A0A916N9C7-F1
#
_entry.id   AF-A0A916N9C7-F1
#
_cell.length_a   1.000
_cell.length_b   1.000
_cell.length_c   1.000
_cell.angle_alpha   90.00
_cell.angle_beta   90.00
_cell.angle_gamma   90.00
#
_symmetry.space_group_name_H-M   'P 1'
#
loop_
_entity.id
_entity.type
_entity.pdbx_description
1 polymer ?
#
loop_
_entity_poly.entity_id
_entity_poly.type
_entity_poly.pdbx_seq_one_letter_code
_entity_poly.pdbx_strand_id
1 'polypeptide(L)'
;MTDERFNSVLHEVIFSTARSGGPGGQHVNKTETKVILKWNFEGTELFNEEEKELMQKNLSTQLDTNGQLSLSSTLTRSQLSNKEDVIRKFRDLLEKALIKPKKRKETKVPKSVIAKRKKDKKVQSERKSTRKKIDPRNLMIALLVALSINAFGQELQAPRLYSEVIWAAKIDSLRKAVGEHKTFIPEYELASLVALMHYPELKDTKIEFKTKSLSSTMAARPKGLNVFRRKGKRLYVVIINNTEDVKVPVDSVSFNAKVGVIGHELAHILDYESKCSLRVMGNGIGYSSKKFRARFERATDQRTIDHGLGWQCYDWSHYVYHYKHTPKEYLEYKKKTYMSYEEIQEQLNN
;
A
#
# COMPACT_ATOMS: atom_id res chain seq x y z
N MET A 1 11.52 47.81 -19.00
CA MET A 1 12.33 48.68 -19.90
C MET A 1 11.92 50.12 -19.62
N THR A 2 12.81 51.11 -19.70
CA THR A 2 12.41 52.51 -19.52
C THR A 2 11.66 53.01 -20.76
N ASP A 3 10.72 53.94 -20.59
CA ASP A 3 9.94 54.48 -21.71
C ASP A 3 10.82 55.19 -22.75
N GLU A 4 11.88 55.88 -22.33
CA GLU A 4 12.86 56.53 -23.21
C GLU A 4 13.58 55.53 -24.13
N ARG A 5 14.00 54.39 -23.56
CA ARG A 5 14.67 53.33 -24.31
C ARG A 5 13.71 52.68 -25.31
N PHE A 6 12.46 52.45 -24.91
CA PHE A 6 11.44 51.93 -25.82
C PHE A 6 11.13 52.89 -26.96
N ASN A 7 11.03 54.19 -26.69
CA ASN A 7 10.81 55.20 -27.72
C ASN A 7 11.97 55.24 -28.73
N SER A 8 13.21 55.07 -28.26
CA SER A 8 14.39 54.96 -29.13
C SER A 8 14.28 53.74 -30.07
N VAL A 9 13.82 52.60 -29.56
CA VAL A 9 13.57 51.41 -30.38
C VAL A 9 12.47 51.66 -31.41
N LEU A 10 11.40 52.37 -31.05
CA LEU A 10 10.30 52.68 -31.98
C LEU A 10 10.74 53.50 -33.19
N HIS A 11 11.86 54.25 -33.11
CA HIS A 11 12.40 54.99 -34.25
C HIS A 11 13.11 54.09 -35.28
N GLU A 12 13.58 52.91 -34.89
CA GLU A 12 14.24 51.93 -35.78
C GLU A 12 13.25 50.97 -36.45
N VAL A 13 11.99 50.99 -36.00
CA VAL A 13 10.95 50.09 -36.42
C VAL A 13 10.33 50.53 -37.75
N ILE A 14 10.11 49.57 -38.65
CA ILE A 14 9.44 49.80 -39.93
C ILE A 14 7.98 49.36 -39.82
N PHE A 15 7.05 50.28 -40.09
CA PHE A 15 5.63 49.98 -40.20
C PHE A 15 5.22 49.81 -41.67
N SER A 16 4.43 48.79 -41.95
CA SER A 16 3.78 48.57 -43.25
C SER A 16 2.30 48.29 -43.06
N THR A 17 1.48 48.65 -44.05
CA THR A 17 0.05 48.36 -44.06
C THR A 17 -0.25 47.23 -45.02
N ALA A 18 -1.32 46.50 -44.74
CA ALA A 18 -1.83 45.46 -45.62
C ALA A 18 -3.36 45.35 -45.47
N ARG A 19 -3.97 44.53 -46.31
CA ARG A 19 -5.38 44.16 -46.16
C ARG A 19 -5.53 43.13 -45.03
N SER A 20 -6.63 43.22 -44.28
CA SER A 20 -6.95 42.25 -43.23
C SER A 20 -7.46 40.94 -43.85
N GLY A 21 -7.07 39.79 -43.29
CA GLY A 21 -7.52 38.47 -43.77
C GLY A 21 -8.78 37.99 -43.03
N GLY A 22 -9.76 37.43 -43.76
CA GLY A 22 -10.96 36.81 -43.20
C GLY A 22 -12.17 36.85 -44.16
N PRO A 23 -13.24 36.06 -43.92
CA PRO A 23 -14.47 36.16 -44.69
C PRO A 23 -15.19 37.46 -44.32
N GLY A 24 -15.17 38.44 -45.21
CA GLY A 24 -15.83 39.73 -45.01
C GLY A 24 -16.11 40.46 -46.31
N GLY A 25 -17.19 41.26 -46.34
CA GLY A 25 -17.68 41.98 -47.52
C GLY A 25 -16.74 43.05 -48.09
N GLN A 26 -17.24 43.87 -49.03
CA GLN A 26 -16.45 44.83 -49.84
C GLN A 26 -15.41 45.67 -49.06
N HIS A 27 -15.68 46.03 -47.80
CA HIS A 27 -14.77 46.82 -46.97
C HIS A 27 -13.46 46.09 -46.59
N VAL A 28 -13.50 44.77 -46.33
CA VAL A 28 -12.30 43.98 -45.97
C VAL A 28 -11.37 43.81 -47.17
N ASN A 29 -11.95 43.75 -48.37
CA ASN A 29 -11.20 43.55 -49.62
C ASN A 29 -10.60 44.85 -50.20
N LYS A 30 -11.08 46.03 -49.76
CA LYS A 30 -10.67 47.34 -50.32
C LYS A 30 -9.78 48.18 -49.40
N THR A 31 -9.91 48.06 -48.07
CA THR A 31 -9.23 48.97 -47.13
C THR A 31 -8.03 48.29 -46.44
N GLU A 32 -6.86 48.93 -46.48
CA GLU A 32 -5.63 48.46 -45.80
C GLU A 32 -5.65 48.80 -44.31
N THR A 33 -6.41 48.03 -43.54
CA THR A 33 -6.53 48.25 -42.09
C THR A 33 -5.50 47.48 -41.27
N LYS A 34 -4.86 46.44 -41.82
CA LYS A 34 -3.84 45.65 -41.12
C LYS A 34 -2.56 46.46 -41.00
N VAL A 35 -2.00 46.54 -39.80
CA VAL A 35 -0.69 47.14 -39.56
C VAL A 35 0.31 46.03 -39.22
N ILE A 36 1.46 46.05 -39.87
CA ILE A 36 2.57 45.13 -39.67
C ILE A 36 3.78 45.94 -39.21
N LEU A 37 4.38 45.53 -38.10
CA LEU A 37 5.59 46.06 -37.52
C LEU A 37 6.74 45.10 -37.83
N LYS A 38 7.82 45.63 -38.39
CA LYS A 38 9.05 44.89 -38.67
C LYS A 38 10.22 45.54 -37.94
N TRP A 39 11.03 44.73 -37.28
CA TRP A 39 12.21 45.21 -36.56
C TRP A 39 13.33 44.18 -36.61
N ASN A 40 14.56 44.64 -36.85
CA ASN A 40 15.77 43.83 -36.75
C ASN A 40 16.62 44.40 -35.61
N PHE A 41 16.86 43.57 -34.59
CA PHE A 41 17.60 43.98 -33.40
C PHE A 41 19.09 43.64 -33.47
N GLU A 42 19.59 42.97 -34.50
CA GLU A 42 21.04 42.72 -34.62
C GLU A 42 21.80 44.03 -34.92
N GLY A 43 21.21 44.89 -35.74
CA GLY A 43 21.81 46.15 -36.19
C GLY A 43 21.65 47.34 -35.25
N THR A 44 20.98 47.18 -34.10
CA THR A 44 20.80 48.28 -33.14
C THR A 44 21.96 48.38 -32.16
N GLU A 45 22.31 49.60 -31.77
CA GLU A 45 23.27 49.88 -30.67
C GLU A 45 22.56 50.06 -29.32
N LEU A 46 21.21 50.01 -29.30
CA LEU A 46 20.40 50.25 -28.09
C LEU A 46 20.44 49.11 -27.07
N PHE A 47 20.97 47.95 -27.45
CA PHE A 47 21.07 46.74 -26.62
C PHE A 47 22.51 46.24 -26.60
N ASN A 48 22.97 45.80 -25.43
CA ASN A 48 24.27 45.16 -25.32
C ASN A 48 24.23 43.72 -25.89
N GLU A 49 25.40 43.13 -26.11
CA GLU A 49 25.49 41.79 -26.71
C GLU A 49 24.80 40.70 -25.86
N GLU A 50 24.83 40.80 -24.52
CA GLU A 50 24.10 39.86 -23.65
C GLU A 50 22.57 39.95 -23.82
N GLU A 51 22.04 41.17 -23.97
CA GLU A 51 20.63 41.43 -24.21
C GLU A 51 20.22 40.95 -25.61
N LYS A 52 21.07 41.17 -26.62
CA LYS A 52 20.84 40.67 -27.98
C LYS A 52 20.81 39.14 -28.03
N GLU A 53 21.76 38.46 -27.37
CA GLU A 53 21.75 36.99 -27.26
C GLU A 53 20.49 36.48 -26.56
N LEU A 54 20.06 37.17 -25.49
CA LEU A 54 18.84 36.80 -24.76
C LEU A 54 17.58 36.99 -25.61
N MET A 55 17.49 38.09 -26.36
CA MET A 55 16.41 38.35 -27.30
C MET A 55 16.39 37.31 -28.43
N GLN A 56 17.54 37.00 -29.04
CA GLN A 56 17.67 35.96 -30.06
C GLN A 56 17.15 34.61 -29.56
N LYS A 57 17.50 34.24 -28.32
CA LYS A 57 17.02 33.00 -27.71
C LYS A 57 15.51 33.01 -27.44
N ASN A 58 15.02 34.08 -26.80
CA ASN A 58 13.62 34.18 -26.34
C ASN A 58 12.64 34.44 -27.49
N LEU A 59 13.07 35.08 -28.57
CA LEU A 59 12.26 35.41 -29.74
C LEU A 59 12.43 34.45 -30.91
N SER A 60 13.30 33.44 -30.79
CA SER A 60 13.63 32.47 -31.87
C SER A 60 12.45 31.92 -32.66
N THR A 61 11.27 31.71 -32.05
CA THR A 61 10.06 31.22 -32.73
C THR A 61 9.28 32.29 -33.49
N GLN A 62 9.62 33.56 -33.32
CA GLN A 62 8.94 34.73 -33.88
C GLN A 62 9.81 35.49 -34.89
N LEU A 63 11.08 35.11 -35.03
CA LEU A 63 12.00 35.66 -36.02
C LEU A 63 11.89 34.88 -37.33
N ASP A 64 12.10 35.58 -38.44
CA ASP A 64 12.27 34.94 -39.74
C ASP A 64 13.71 34.40 -39.93
N THR A 65 14.00 33.84 -41.11
CA THR A 65 15.32 33.30 -41.44
C THR A 65 16.43 34.35 -41.42
N ASN A 66 16.09 35.64 -41.47
CA ASN A 66 17.02 36.76 -41.47
C ASN A 66 17.10 37.45 -40.09
N GLY A 67 16.52 36.85 -39.03
CA GLY A 67 16.51 37.44 -37.70
C GLY A 67 15.55 38.62 -37.53
N GLN A 68 14.66 38.88 -38.48
CA GLN A 68 13.70 39.97 -38.42
C GLN A 68 12.43 39.53 -37.68
N LEU A 69 12.03 40.34 -36.70
CA LEU A 69 10.77 40.21 -35.98
C LEU A 69 9.65 40.86 -36.78
N SER A 70 8.54 40.15 -36.97
CA SER A 70 7.34 40.68 -37.64
C SER A 70 6.08 40.47 -36.78
N LEU A 71 5.45 41.56 -36.35
CA LEU A 71 4.19 41.56 -35.61
C LEU A 71 3.08 42.21 -36.43
N SER A 72 1.83 41.78 -36.26
CA SER A 72 0.71 42.44 -36.95
C SER A 72 -0.56 42.51 -36.11
N SER A 73 -1.42 43.47 -36.42
CA SER A 73 -2.75 43.60 -35.85
C SER A 73 -3.81 43.91 -36.89
N THR A 74 -4.95 43.27 -36.72
CA THR A 74 -6.20 43.42 -37.48
C THR A 74 -7.40 43.54 -36.54
N LEU A 75 -7.18 43.99 -35.30
CA LEU A 75 -8.18 43.97 -34.23
C LEU A 75 -9.41 44.83 -34.57
N THR A 76 -9.18 45.96 -35.22
CA THR A 76 -10.19 46.97 -35.52
C THR A 76 -10.23 47.30 -37.00
N ARG A 77 -11.26 48.04 -37.42
CA ARG A 77 -11.36 48.65 -38.76
C ARG A 77 -10.49 49.90 -38.93
N SER A 78 -9.80 50.36 -37.89
CA SER A 78 -8.99 51.60 -37.91
C SER A 78 -7.51 51.27 -37.95
N GLN A 79 -6.79 51.80 -38.94
CA GLN A 79 -5.34 51.67 -39.05
C GLN A 79 -4.62 52.24 -37.83
N LEU A 80 -5.08 53.39 -37.32
CA LEU A 80 -4.46 54.04 -36.15
C LEU A 80 -4.56 53.15 -34.91
N SER A 81 -5.76 52.64 -34.63
CA SER A 81 -5.98 51.76 -33.47
C SER A 81 -5.22 50.44 -33.62
N ASN A 82 -5.12 49.90 -34.84
CA ASN A 82 -4.27 48.72 -35.09
C ASN A 82 -2.78 49.03 -34.92
N LYS A 83 -2.31 50.23 -35.25
CA LYS A 83 -0.93 50.67 -35.01
C LYS A 83 -0.62 50.73 -33.52
N GLU A 84 -1.50 51.34 -32.71
CA GLU A 84 -1.37 51.38 -31.25
C GLU A 84 -1.35 49.97 -30.65
N ASP A 85 -2.22 49.07 -31.13
CA ASP A 85 -2.25 47.69 -30.67
C ASP A 85 -0.96 46.92 -30.99
N VAL A 86 -0.39 47.10 -32.19
CA VAL A 86 0.89 46.47 -32.55
C VAL A 86 2.03 47.03 -31.70
N ILE A 87 2.06 48.34 -31.44
CA ILE A 87 3.07 48.97 -30.56
C ILE A 87 2.97 48.39 -29.14
N ARG A 88 1.76 48.23 -28.61
CA ARG A 88 1.54 47.60 -27.29
C ARG A 88 2.04 46.16 -27.27
N LYS A 89 1.66 45.34 -28.26
CA LYS A 89 2.13 43.95 -28.39
C LYS A 89 3.65 43.88 -28.50
N PHE A 90 4.26 44.81 -29.23
CA PHE A 90 5.71 44.91 -29.38
C PHE A 90 6.39 45.23 -28.05
N ARG A 91 5.87 46.20 -27.28
CA ARG A 91 6.36 46.51 -25.93
C ARG A 91 6.33 45.28 -25.03
N ASP A 92 5.16 44.64 -24.92
CA ASP A 92 4.98 43.47 -24.05
C ASP A 92 5.93 42.32 -24.44
N LEU A 93 6.17 42.16 -25.74
CA LEU A 93 7.07 41.17 -26.28
C LEU A 93 8.53 41.49 -25.93
N LEU A 94 8.96 42.73 -26.14
CA LEU A 94 10.32 43.18 -25.78
C LEU A 94 10.59 43.03 -24.29
N GLU A 95 9.64 43.41 -23.44
CA GLU A 95 9.79 43.28 -22.00
C GLU A 95 10.00 41.83 -21.59
N LYS A 96 9.24 40.90 -22.18
CA LYS A 96 9.42 39.45 -21.96
C LYS A 96 10.74 38.95 -22.51
N ALA A 97 11.17 39.45 -23.67
CA ALA A 97 12.42 39.04 -24.30
C ALA A 97 13.65 39.42 -23.47
N LEU A 98 13.58 40.52 -22.71
CA LEU A 98 14.67 41.00 -21.84
C LEU A 98 14.69 40.36 -20.44
N ILE A 99 13.74 39.48 -20.11
CA ILE A 99 13.72 38.81 -18.80
C ILE A 99 14.85 37.77 -18.74
N LYS A 100 15.87 38.04 -17.94
CA LYS A 100 16.94 37.08 -17.65
C LYS A 100 16.35 35.90 -16.85
N PRO A 101 16.32 34.66 -17.41
CA PRO A 101 15.75 33.53 -16.71
C PRO A 101 16.58 33.26 -15.44
N LYS A 102 15.90 33.19 -14.29
CA LYS A 102 16.55 32.86 -13.02
C LYS A 102 17.26 31.52 -13.16
N LYS A 103 18.56 31.49 -12.84
CA LYS A 103 19.35 30.24 -12.85
C LYS A 103 18.64 29.21 -11.98
N ARG A 104 18.22 28.10 -12.60
CA ARG A 104 17.61 26.98 -11.88
C ARG A 104 18.64 26.40 -10.91
N LYS A 105 18.29 26.31 -9.63
CA LYS A 105 19.04 25.47 -8.68
C LYS A 105 18.68 24.03 -8.99
N GLU A 106 19.68 23.19 -9.25
CA GLU A 106 19.46 21.77 -9.50
C GLU A 106 18.75 21.15 -8.29
N THR A 107 17.54 20.66 -8.52
CA THR A 107 16.77 19.97 -7.50
C THR A 107 17.24 18.52 -7.47
N LYS A 108 17.71 18.06 -6.30
CA LYS A 108 17.94 16.62 -6.09
C LYS A 108 16.62 15.87 -6.32
N VAL A 109 16.70 14.68 -6.92
CA VAL A 109 15.51 13.86 -7.13
C VAL A 109 14.88 13.54 -5.75
N PRO A 110 13.60 13.86 -5.53
CA PRO A 110 12.94 13.59 -4.26
C PRO A 110 12.97 12.10 -3.92
N LYS A 111 13.13 11.76 -2.63
CA LYS A 111 13.16 10.36 -2.17
C LYS A 111 11.90 9.58 -2.60
N SER A 112 10.75 10.24 -2.63
CA SER A 112 9.48 9.67 -3.11
C SER A 112 9.52 9.25 -4.58
N VAL A 113 10.17 10.03 -5.44
CA VAL A 113 10.33 9.72 -6.87
C VAL A 113 11.32 8.56 -7.06
N ILE A 114 12.38 8.50 -6.27
CA ILE A 114 13.32 7.36 -6.28
C ILE A 114 12.61 6.07 -5.83
N ALA A 115 11.81 6.14 -4.77
CA ALA A 115 11.05 5.01 -4.25
C ALA A 115 9.99 4.54 -5.26
N LYS A 116 9.24 5.45 -5.86
CA LYS A 116 8.27 5.15 -6.92
C LYS A 116 8.95 4.53 -8.13
N ARG A 117 10.08 5.07 -8.61
CA ARG A 117 10.86 4.48 -9.71
C ARG A 117 11.30 3.04 -9.41
N LYS A 118 11.76 2.76 -8.18
CA LYS A 118 12.14 1.40 -7.76
C LYS A 118 10.93 0.46 -7.75
N LYS A 119 9.78 0.93 -7.23
CA LYS A 119 8.52 0.17 -7.23
C LYS A 119 8.07 -0.13 -8.66
N ASP A 120 8.05 0.88 -9.53
CA ASP A 120 7.61 0.73 -10.92
C ASP A 120 8.57 -0.17 -11.71
N LYS A 121 9.90 -0.06 -11.50
CA LYS A 121 10.89 -0.99 -12.07
C LYS A 121 10.64 -2.43 -11.61
N LYS A 122 10.28 -2.64 -10.34
CA LYS A 122 9.97 -3.95 -9.78
C LYS A 122 8.69 -4.52 -10.40
N VAL A 123 7.61 -3.73 -10.45
CA VAL A 123 6.34 -4.10 -11.10
C VAL A 123 6.55 -4.43 -12.57
N GLN A 124 7.38 -3.66 -13.28
CA GLN A 124 7.67 -3.90 -14.69
C GLN A 124 8.55 -5.14 -14.90
N SER A 125 9.50 -5.41 -13.99
CA SER A 125 10.31 -6.64 -13.98
C SER A 125 9.45 -7.87 -13.73
N GLU A 126 8.53 -7.78 -12.76
CA GLU A 126 7.54 -8.82 -12.45
C GLU A 126 6.66 -9.07 -13.67
N ARG A 127 6.07 -8.02 -14.26
CA ARG A 127 5.27 -8.10 -15.51
C ARG A 127 6.03 -8.65 -16.72
N LYS A 128 7.36 -8.50 -16.78
CA LYS A 128 8.20 -9.08 -17.84
C LYS A 128 8.55 -10.53 -17.55
N SER A 129 8.76 -10.88 -16.28
CA SER A 129 9.02 -12.27 -15.85
C SER A 129 7.81 -13.17 -16.08
N THR A 130 6.59 -12.67 -15.89
CA THR A 130 5.34 -13.39 -16.15
C THR A 130 5.04 -13.60 -17.64
N ARG A 131 5.79 -12.97 -18.55
CA ARG A 131 5.63 -13.12 -20.01
C ARG A 131 6.52 -14.20 -20.62
N LYS A 132 7.45 -14.80 -19.86
CA LYS A 132 8.24 -15.92 -20.39
C LYS A 132 7.38 -17.19 -20.36
N LYS A 133 7.19 -17.81 -21.54
CA LYS A 133 6.48 -19.09 -21.69
C LYS A 133 7.25 -20.20 -20.99
N ILE A 134 6.80 -20.61 -19.79
CA ILE A 134 7.29 -21.80 -19.07
C ILE A 134 6.11 -22.45 -18.30
N ASP A 135 6.13 -23.78 -18.24
CA ASP A 135 5.09 -24.76 -17.90
C ASP A 135 4.19 -24.46 -16.66
N PRO A 136 2.84 -24.48 -16.81
CA PRO A 136 1.87 -24.09 -15.78
C PRO A 136 1.92 -24.86 -14.44
N ARG A 137 2.44 -26.09 -14.40
CA ARG A 137 2.31 -26.96 -13.21
C ARG A 137 3.32 -26.69 -12.10
N ASN A 138 4.49 -26.14 -12.44
CA ASN A 138 5.57 -25.92 -11.47
C ASN A 138 5.63 -24.48 -10.94
N LEU A 139 4.99 -23.52 -11.61
CA LEU A 139 5.10 -22.10 -11.29
C LEU A 139 4.27 -21.69 -10.06
N MET A 140 3.09 -22.29 -9.86
CA MET A 140 2.19 -21.93 -8.75
C MET A 140 2.70 -22.46 -7.40
N ILE A 141 3.42 -23.59 -7.43
CA ILE A 141 4.00 -24.27 -6.27
C ILE A 141 5.30 -23.56 -5.83
N ALA A 142 6.16 -23.19 -6.78
CA ALA A 142 7.40 -22.47 -6.47
C ALA A 142 7.16 -21.03 -6.01
N LEU A 143 6.13 -20.33 -6.50
CA LEU A 143 5.83 -18.95 -6.08
C LEU A 143 5.31 -18.88 -4.63
N LEU A 144 4.46 -19.83 -4.23
CA LEU A 144 3.89 -19.87 -2.87
C LEU A 144 4.91 -20.32 -1.82
N VAL A 145 5.82 -21.23 -2.18
CA VAL A 145 6.90 -21.68 -1.30
C VAL A 145 8.06 -20.66 -1.21
N ALA A 146 8.35 -19.95 -2.30
CA ALA A 146 9.36 -18.88 -2.30
C ALA A 146 8.89 -17.61 -1.57
N LEU A 147 7.58 -17.33 -1.56
CA LEU A 147 6.96 -16.29 -0.73
C LEU A 147 6.93 -16.68 0.77
N SER A 148 6.97 -17.98 1.11
CA SER A 148 6.90 -18.45 2.50
C SER A 148 8.25 -18.68 3.19
N ILE A 149 9.39 -18.53 2.51
CA ILE A 149 10.72 -18.80 3.11
C ILE A 149 11.60 -17.54 3.25
N ASN A 150 11.40 -16.48 2.45
CA ASN A 150 12.30 -15.32 2.43
C ASN A 150 11.79 -14.03 3.11
N ALA A 151 10.71 -14.10 3.90
CA ALA A 151 10.19 -12.93 4.63
C ALA A 151 9.85 -13.29 6.09
N PHE A 152 10.84 -13.79 6.83
CA PHE A 152 10.75 -13.88 8.29
C PHE A 152 10.92 -12.46 8.86
N GLY A 153 9.79 -11.75 8.97
CA GLY A 153 9.73 -10.45 9.63
C GLY A 153 9.07 -9.34 8.79
N GLN A 154 7.81 -9.51 8.40
CA GLN A 154 6.79 -8.45 8.36
C GLN A 154 5.44 -9.02 7.89
N GLU A 155 4.40 -8.83 8.72
CA GLU A 155 2.95 -9.07 8.60
C GLU A 155 2.46 -9.89 7.38
N LEU A 156 2.35 -11.22 7.56
CA LEU A 156 1.47 -12.06 6.74
C LEU A 156 0.03 -11.86 7.22
N GLN A 157 -0.75 -10.98 6.60
CA GLN A 157 -2.21 -11.05 6.80
C GLN A 157 -2.73 -12.30 6.08
N ALA A 158 -3.38 -13.22 6.81
CA ALA A 158 -3.99 -14.41 6.19
C ALA A 158 -5.06 -13.99 5.16
N PRO A 159 -5.31 -14.81 4.12
CA PRO A 159 -6.50 -14.62 3.30
C PRO A 159 -7.76 -14.69 4.16
N ARG A 160 -8.84 -14.02 3.72
CA ARG A 160 -10.16 -14.04 4.40
C ARG A 160 -10.65 -15.47 4.68
N LEU A 161 -10.41 -16.39 3.75
CA LEU A 161 -10.80 -17.80 3.86
C LEU A 161 -9.67 -18.73 3.44
N TYR A 162 -9.45 -19.76 4.24
CA TYR A 162 -8.69 -20.93 3.87
C TYR A 162 -9.60 -22.03 3.31
N SER A 163 -9.26 -22.54 2.12
CA SER A 163 -9.92 -23.70 1.52
C SER A 163 -9.23 -24.98 1.95
N GLU A 164 -9.96 -25.84 2.66
CA GLU A 164 -9.45 -27.14 3.12
C GLU A 164 -8.87 -27.98 1.98
N VAL A 165 -9.58 -28.06 0.85
CA VAL A 165 -9.16 -28.82 -0.34
C VAL A 165 -7.82 -28.31 -0.89
N ILE A 166 -7.65 -26.99 -1.01
CA ILE A 166 -6.42 -26.38 -1.53
C ILE A 166 -5.25 -26.61 -0.58
N TRP A 167 -5.48 -26.55 0.73
CA TRP A 167 -4.42 -26.70 1.73
C TRP A 167 -4.09 -28.17 2.03
N ALA A 168 -5.05 -29.08 1.90
CA ALA A 168 -4.82 -30.52 2.00
C ALA A 168 -3.79 -31.00 0.98
N ALA A 169 -3.84 -30.49 -0.25
CA ALA A 169 -2.85 -30.76 -1.29
C ALA A 169 -1.42 -30.30 -0.94
N LYS A 170 -1.24 -29.50 0.13
CA LYS A 170 0.05 -28.97 0.58
C LYS A 170 0.53 -29.58 1.90
N ILE A 171 -0.19 -30.56 2.46
CA ILE A 171 0.06 -31.06 3.82
C ILE A 171 1.50 -31.52 4.04
N ASP A 172 2.13 -32.19 3.08
CA ASP A 172 3.53 -32.65 3.21
C ASP A 172 4.53 -31.50 3.24
N SER A 173 4.29 -30.45 2.43
CA SER A 173 5.09 -29.22 2.49
C SER A 173 4.95 -28.52 3.84
N LEU A 174 3.74 -28.50 4.40
CA LEU A 174 3.48 -27.92 5.73
C LEU A 174 4.17 -28.72 6.84
N ARG A 175 4.06 -30.06 6.82
CA ARG A 175 4.76 -30.95 7.75
C ARG A 175 6.25 -30.67 7.78
N LYS A 176 6.86 -30.52 6.60
CA LYS A 176 8.29 -30.19 6.47
C LYS A 176 8.63 -28.79 6.99
N ALA A 177 7.74 -27.81 6.82
CA ALA A 177 8.01 -26.43 7.21
C ALA A 177 7.88 -26.18 8.71
N VAL A 178 6.81 -26.71 9.33
CA VAL A 178 6.41 -26.36 10.72
C VAL A 178 5.98 -27.57 11.57
N GLY A 179 5.91 -28.77 10.99
CA GLY A 179 5.49 -29.99 11.68
C GLY A 179 6.58 -30.63 12.54
N GLU A 180 7.84 -30.19 12.41
CA GLU A 180 8.93 -30.73 13.22
C GLU A 180 8.69 -30.49 14.72
N HIS A 181 8.96 -31.53 15.52
CA HIS A 181 8.71 -31.55 16.98
C HIS A 181 7.24 -31.43 17.41
N LYS A 182 6.31 -31.65 16.50
CA LYS A 182 4.87 -31.66 16.78
C LYS A 182 4.33 -33.09 16.71
N THR A 183 3.30 -33.37 17.49
CA THR A 183 2.50 -34.60 17.35
C THR A 183 1.06 -34.19 17.13
N PHE A 184 0.47 -34.62 16.02
CA PHE A 184 -0.86 -34.21 15.61
C PHE A 184 -1.91 -35.30 15.83
N ILE A 185 -3.15 -34.86 16.00
CA ILE A 185 -4.34 -35.70 15.82
C ILE A 185 -4.69 -35.64 14.32
N PRO A 186 -4.87 -36.78 13.62
CA PRO A 186 -5.09 -36.79 12.17
C PRO A 186 -6.21 -35.85 11.70
N GLU A 187 -7.32 -35.79 12.43
CA GLU A 187 -8.50 -34.99 12.11
C GLU A 187 -8.24 -33.47 12.13
N TYR A 188 -7.26 -33.02 12.93
CA TYR A 188 -6.93 -31.60 13.10
C TYR A 188 -5.55 -31.24 12.57
N GLU A 189 -4.82 -32.19 12.00
CA GLU A 189 -3.45 -32.01 11.56
C GLU A 189 -3.34 -30.86 10.55
N LEU A 190 -4.18 -30.87 9.52
CA LEU A 190 -4.12 -29.84 8.47
C LEU A 190 -4.39 -28.44 9.03
N ALA A 191 -5.44 -28.28 9.84
CA ALA A 191 -5.78 -26.99 10.43
C ALA A 191 -4.67 -26.50 11.40
N SER A 192 -4.08 -27.43 12.14
CA SER A 192 -2.98 -27.16 13.07
C SER A 192 -1.71 -26.73 12.34
N LEU A 193 -1.37 -27.39 11.24
CA LEU A 193 -0.24 -27.05 10.38
C LEU A 193 -0.43 -25.68 9.71
N VAL A 194 -1.64 -25.38 9.21
CA VAL A 194 -1.95 -24.07 8.63
C VAL A 194 -1.84 -22.98 9.69
N ALA A 195 -2.39 -23.19 10.89
CA ALA A 195 -2.25 -22.23 11.99
C ALA A 195 -0.78 -22.04 12.40
N LEU A 196 0.01 -23.12 12.51
CA LEU A 196 1.43 -23.06 12.88
C LEU A 196 2.30 -22.24 11.92
N MET A 197 1.94 -22.14 10.63
CA MET A 197 2.67 -21.26 9.70
C MET A 197 2.68 -19.79 10.12
N HIS A 198 1.67 -19.36 10.90
CA HIS A 198 1.56 -18.01 11.41
C HIS A 198 2.39 -17.78 12.68
N TYR A 199 2.94 -18.83 13.29
CA TYR A 199 3.74 -18.76 14.51
C TYR A 199 5.16 -19.28 14.26
N PRO A 200 5.95 -18.59 13.41
CA PRO A 200 7.32 -18.98 13.10
C PRO A 200 8.21 -19.22 14.34
N GLU A 201 7.94 -18.50 15.43
CA GLU A 201 8.62 -18.60 16.72
C GLU A 201 8.42 -19.96 17.39
N LEU A 202 7.35 -20.66 17.05
CA LEU A 202 7.01 -21.98 17.59
C LEU A 202 7.58 -23.13 16.76
N LYS A 203 8.35 -22.84 15.70
CA LYS A 203 8.93 -23.86 14.81
C LYS A 203 9.64 -24.96 15.59
N ASP A 204 10.57 -24.59 16.47
CA ASP A 204 11.36 -25.56 17.25
C ASP A 204 10.71 -25.98 18.57
N THR A 205 9.52 -25.45 18.88
CA THR A 205 8.83 -25.70 20.14
C THR A 205 8.17 -27.08 20.13
N LYS A 206 8.30 -27.85 21.21
CA LYS A 206 7.67 -29.17 21.32
C LYS A 206 6.20 -29.01 21.71
N ILE A 207 5.28 -29.44 20.84
CA ILE A 207 3.83 -29.31 21.05
C ILE A 207 3.15 -30.64 20.72
N GLU A 208 2.34 -31.14 21.66
CA GLU A 208 1.53 -32.34 21.50
C GLU A 208 0.05 -31.96 21.39
N PHE A 209 -0.58 -32.26 20.25
CA PHE A 209 -2.02 -32.16 20.09
C PHE A 209 -2.65 -33.48 20.54
N LYS A 210 -3.65 -33.42 21.42
CA LYS A 210 -4.35 -34.62 21.89
C LYS A 210 -5.79 -34.34 22.28
N THR A 211 -6.60 -35.39 22.29
CA THR A 211 -7.99 -35.33 22.76
C THR A 211 -8.06 -35.64 24.26
N LYS A 212 -8.93 -34.93 24.98
CA LYS A 212 -9.30 -35.23 26.37
C LYS A 212 -10.58 -34.48 26.73
N SER A 213 -11.38 -35.05 27.64
CA SER A 213 -12.48 -34.32 28.28
C SER A 213 -12.02 -33.01 28.93
N LEU A 214 -12.74 -31.93 28.60
CA LEU A 214 -12.56 -30.58 29.11
C LEU A 214 -13.91 -29.93 29.38
N SER A 215 -13.91 -28.85 30.16
CA SER A 215 -15.08 -27.97 30.31
C SER A 215 -15.17 -26.88 29.22
N SER A 216 -14.10 -26.70 28.45
CA SER A 216 -13.97 -25.80 27.31
C SER A 216 -13.83 -26.57 25.99
N THR A 217 -13.83 -25.85 24.87
CA THR A 217 -13.63 -26.43 23.53
C THR A 217 -12.18 -26.87 23.30
N MET A 218 -11.22 -26.03 23.71
CA MET A 218 -9.79 -26.31 23.58
C MET A 218 -9.04 -25.69 24.76
N ALA A 219 -7.80 -26.15 24.99
CA ALA A 219 -6.88 -25.53 25.94
C ALA A 219 -5.41 -25.84 25.62
N ALA A 220 -4.58 -24.80 25.57
CA ALA A 220 -3.13 -24.90 25.55
C ALA A 220 -2.49 -24.70 26.93
N ARG A 221 -1.48 -25.51 27.27
CA ARG A 221 -0.70 -25.36 28.51
C ARG A 221 0.64 -26.13 28.47
N PRO A 222 1.60 -25.81 29.37
CA PRO A 222 2.75 -26.67 29.60
C PRO A 222 2.32 -28.09 30.05
N LYS A 223 3.00 -29.14 29.58
CA LYS A 223 2.68 -30.53 29.91
C LYS A 223 3.12 -30.89 31.33
N GLY A 224 2.20 -30.86 32.30
CA GLY A 224 2.45 -31.27 33.68
C GLY A 224 3.60 -30.50 34.33
N LEU A 225 4.57 -31.21 34.90
CA LEU A 225 5.75 -30.61 35.54
C LEU A 225 6.72 -29.91 34.55
N ASN A 226 6.46 -29.93 33.24
CA ASN A 226 7.30 -29.22 32.25
C ASN A 226 7.28 -27.70 32.43
N VAL A 227 6.35 -27.13 33.20
CA VAL A 227 6.37 -25.70 33.54
C VAL A 227 7.66 -25.30 34.28
N PHE A 228 8.26 -26.21 35.03
CA PHE A 228 9.51 -25.97 35.77
C PHE A 228 10.78 -26.05 34.89
N ARG A 229 10.66 -26.53 33.65
CA ARG A 229 11.79 -26.52 32.71
C ARG A 229 12.11 -25.08 32.29
N ARG A 230 13.39 -24.86 31.97
CA ARG A 230 13.88 -23.58 31.43
C ARG A 230 13.11 -23.21 30.15
N LYS A 231 12.94 -21.91 29.93
CA LYS A 231 12.45 -21.33 28.67
C LYS A 231 13.23 -21.94 27.48
N GLY A 232 12.57 -22.26 26.38
CA GLY A 232 13.16 -22.96 25.22
C GLY A 232 13.18 -24.49 25.31
N LYS A 233 12.93 -25.07 26.50
CA LYS A 233 13.01 -26.53 26.73
C LYS A 233 11.71 -27.14 27.26
N ARG A 234 10.63 -26.37 27.27
CA ARG A 234 9.32 -26.83 27.73
C ARG A 234 8.64 -27.64 26.63
N LEU A 235 7.75 -28.53 27.06
CA LEU A 235 6.85 -29.29 26.22
C LEU A 235 5.44 -28.78 26.50
N TYR A 236 4.71 -28.42 25.45
CA TYR A 236 3.34 -27.95 25.53
C TYR A 236 2.37 -28.99 25.02
N VAL A 237 1.12 -28.84 25.46
CA VAL A 237 0.02 -29.65 24.99
C VAL A 237 -1.13 -28.75 24.57
N VAL A 238 -1.68 -29.01 23.39
CA VAL A 238 -2.97 -28.48 22.93
C VAL A 238 -3.98 -29.60 23.09
N ILE A 239 -4.96 -29.38 23.96
CA ILE A 239 -5.98 -30.37 24.28
C ILE A 239 -7.26 -29.96 23.58
N ILE A 240 -7.77 -30.83 22.72
CA ILE A 240 -9.05 -30.66 22.01
C ILE A 240 -10.10 -31.49 22.75
N ASN A 241 -11.24 -30.87 23.05
CA ASN A 241 -12.32 -31.57 23.73
C ASN A 241 -13.04 -32.51 22.77
N ASN A 242 -13.20 -33.76 23.19
CA ASN A 242 -13.82 -34.83 22.42
C ASN A 242 -15.07 -35.42 23.11
N THR A 243 -15.62 -34.74 24.11
CA THR A 243 -16.85 -35.19 24.76
C THR A 243 -18.10 -34.72 24.01
N GLU A 244 -19.16 -35.53 24.05
CA GLU A 244 -20.44 -35.23 23.39
C GLU A 244 -21.14 -34.01 23.99
N ASP A 245 -20.86 -33.69 25.26
CA ASP A 245 -21.43 -32.54 25.99
C ASP A 245 -20.69 -31.22 25.77
N VAL A 246 -19.74 -31.19 24.83
CA VAL A 246 -19.01 -29.96 24.52
C VAL A 246 -19.97 -28.86 24.05
N LYS A 247 -19.87 -27.69 24.69
CA LYS A 247 -20.79 -26.55 24.46
C LYS A 247 -20.77 -26.05 23.01
N VAL A 248 -19.61 -26.12 22.37
CA VAL A 248 -19.41 -25.83 20.94
C VAL A 248 -18.37 -26.82 20.40
N PRO A 249 -18.77 -27.82 19.59
CA PRO A 249 -17.84 -28.80 19.03
C PRO A 249 -16.95 -28.17 17.96
N VAL A 250 -15.65 -28.53 17.95
CA VAL A 250 -14.72 -28.05 16.91
C VAL A 250 -15.03 -28.71 15.57
N ASP A 251 -15.53 -29.94 15.56
CA ASP A 251 -15.74 -30.69 14.33
C ASP A 251 -16.82 -30.11 13.42
N SER A 252 -17.79 -29.41 14.02
CA SER A 252 -18.92 -28.81 13.32
C SER A 252 -18.64 -27.42 12.74
N VAL A 253 -17.44 -26.87 12.92
CA VAL A 253 -17.08 -25.54 12.40
C VAL A 253 -16.37 -25.60 11.05
N SER A 254 -16.39 -24.49 10.31
CA SER A 254 -15.68 -24.40 9.03
C SER A 254 -14.17 -24.60 9.22
N PHE A 255 -13.48 -25.09 8.19
CA PHE A 255 -12.01 -25.20 8.21
C PHE A 255 -11.32 -23.89 8.62
N ASN A 256 -11.85 -22.74 8.15
CA ASN A 256 -11.32 -21.43 8.50
C ASN A 256 -11.45 -21.12 10.01
N ALA A 257 -12.60 -21.44 10.60
CA ALA A 257 -12.81 -21.31 12.05
C ALA A 257 -11.97 -22.31 12.86
N LYS A 258 -11.73 -23.53 12.36
CA LYS A 258 -10.81 -24.51 12.98
C LYS A 258 -9.40 -23.95 13.05
N VAL A 259 -8.89 -23.35 11.97
CA VAL A 259 -7.60 -22.67 11.95
C VAL A 259 -7.55 -21.54 12.98
N GLY A 260 -8.64 -20.78 13.14
CA GLY A 260 -8.74 -19.67 14.09
C GLY A 260 -8.66 -20.11 15.55
N VAL A 261 -9.47 -21.09 15.94
CA VAL A 261 -9.48 -21.60 17.32
C VAL A 261 -8.15 -22.28 17.68
N ILE A 262 -7.51 -22.99 16.74
CA ILE A 262 -6.19 -23.57 16.97
C ILE A 262 -5.12 -22.48 17.05
N GLY A 263 -5.20 -21.46 16.19
CA GLY A 263 -4.33 -20.28 16.24
C GLY A 263 -4.35 -19.60 17.60
N HIS A 264 -5.54 -19.43 18.19
CA HIS A 264 -5.70 -18.92 19.56
C HIS A 264 -4.91 -19.72 20.60
N GLU A 265 -5.00 -21.05 20.54
CA GLU A 265 -4.25 -21.91 21.45
C GLU A 265 -2.73 -21.84 21.22
N LEU A 266 -2.29 -21.67 19.98
CA LEU A 266 -0.88 -21.43 19.67
C LEU A 266 -0.41 -20.06 20.20
N ALA A 267 -1.26 -19.03 20.16
CA ALA A 267 -0.97 -17.73 20.74
C ALA A 267 -0.81 -17.80 22.27
N HIS A 268 -1.52 -18.70 22.96
CA HIS A 268 -1.26 -19.01 24.37
C HIS A 268 0.14 -19.63 24.57
N ILE A 269 0.51 -20.60 23.72
CA ILE A 269 1.84 -21.24 23.81
C ILE A 269 2.95 -20.22 23.58
N LEU A 270 2.81 -19.34 22.58
CA LEU A 270 3.77 -18.27 22.32
C LEU A 270 3.96 -17.35 23.54
N ASP A 271 2.86 -16.99 24.21
CA ASP A 271 2.91 -16.23 25.46
C ASP A 271 3.68 -16.96 26.55
N TYR A 272 3.40 -18.25 26.76
CA TYR A 272 4.09 -19.06 27.76
C TYR A 272 5.58 -19.24 27.45
N GLU A 273 5.92 -19.42 26.18
CA GLU A 273 7.30 -19.60 25.74
C GLU A 273 8.13 -18.35 25.97
N SER A 274 7.53 -17.16 25.86
CA SER A 274 8.21 -15.91 26.18
C SER A 274 8.54 -15.72 27.68
N LYS A 275 7.87 -16.46 28.58
CA LYS A 275 7.82 -16.19 30.03
C LYS A 275 8.63 -17.16 30.90
N CYS A 276 9.13 -16.67 32.04
CA CYS A 276 9.73 -17.51 33.07
C CYS A 276 8.67 -18.35 33.80
N SER A 277 9.10 -19.42 34.48
CA SER A 277 8.18 -20.41 35.08
C SER A 277 7.26 -19.80 36.15
N LEU A 278 7.79 -18.89 36.99
CA LEU A 278 7.00 -18.16 37.98
C LEU A 278 5.87 -17.35 37.35
N ARG A 279 6.12 -16.70 36.21
CA ARG A 279 5.12 -15.90 35.51
C ARG A 279 4.03 -16.76 34.88
N VAL A 280 4.39 -17.90 34.30
CA VAL A 280 3.42 -18.86 33.76
C VAL A 280 2.50 -19.40 34.86
N MET A 281 3.07 -19.77 36.02
CA MET A 281 2.28 -20.20 37.18
C MET A 281 1.41 -19.07 37.74
N GLY A 282 1.94 -17.85 37.82
CA GLY A 282 1.19 -16.66 38.24
C GLY A 282 -0.02 -16.39 37.35
N ASN A 283 0.07 -16.63 36.04
CA ASN A 283 -1.09 -16.54 35.14
C ASN A 283 -2.15 -17.60 35.48
N GLY A 284 -1.73 -18.82 35.83
CA GLY A 284 -2.63 -19.88 36.28
C GLY A 284 -3.39 -19.53 37.55
N ILE A 285 -2.70 -18.93 38.55
CA ILE A 285 -3.35 -18.43 39.78
C ILE A 285 -4.29 -17.27 39.45
N GLY A 286 -3.85 -16.34 38.59
CA GLY A 286 -4.64 -15.19 38.16
C GLY A 286 -5.93 -15.57 37.45
N TYR A 287 -6.00 -16.74 36.80
CA TYR A 287 -7.17 -17.19 36.05
C TYR A 287 -8.45 -17.30 36.88
N SER A 288 -8.36 -17.45 38.20
CA SER A 288 -9.51 -17.42 39.11
C SER A 288 -10.24 -16.07 39.11
N SER A 289 -9.53 -14.98 38.82
CA SER A 289 -10.13 -13.65 38.70
C SER A 289 -10.79 -13.46 37.34
N LYS A 290 -12.08 -13.12 37.33
CA LYS A 290 -12.85 -12.81 36.10
C LYS A 290 -12.18 -11.69 35.28
N LYS A 291 -11.70 -10.64 35.96
CA LYS A 291 -11.03 -9.49 35.32
C LYS A 291 -9.69 -9.88 34.69
N PHE A 292 -8.88 -10.68 35.41
CA PHE A 292 -7.61 -11.17 34.88
C PHE A 292 -7.84 -12.07 33.66
N ARG A 293 -8.78 -13.02 33.77
CA ARG A 293 -9.13 -13.96 32.71
C ARG A 293 -9.56 -13.24 31.44
N ALA A 294 -10.51 -12.30 31.55
CA ALA A 294 -10.97 -11.52 30.41
C ALA A 294 -9.82 -10.73 29.74
N ARG A 295 -8.96 -10.09 30.53
CA ARG A 295 -7.78 -9.40 29.99
C ARG A 295 -6.81 -10.36 29.30
N PHE A 296 -6.58 -11.54 29.87
CA PHE A 296 -5.62 -12.51 29.35
C PHE A 296 -6.11 -13.15 28.05
N GLU A 297 -7.38 -13.52 27.97
CA GLU A 297 -7.99 -14.09 26.77
C GLU A 297 -8.08 -13.05 25.65
N ARG A 298 -8.54 -11.82 25.93
CA ARG A 298 -8.53 -10.72 24.93
C ARG A 298 -7.14 -10.37 24.43
N ALA A 299 -6.11 -10.41 25.28
CA ALA A 299 -4.73 -10.23 24.85
C ALA A 299 -4.24 -11.39 23.96
N THR A 300 -4.85 -12.57 24.09
CA THR A 300 -4.55 -13.73 23.25
C THR A 300 -5.29 -13.66 21.92
N ASP A 301 -6.55 -13.20 21.91
CA ASP A 301 -7.29 -12.86 20.69
C ASP A 301 -6.48 -11.83 19.88
N GLN A 302 -6.01 -10.75 20.53
CA GLN A 302 -5.17 -9.73 19.88
C GLN A 302 -3.90 -10.35 19.30
N ARG A 303 -3.18 -11.18 20.07
CA ARG A 303 -1.97 -11.85 19.57
C ARG A 303 -2.27 -12.73 18.35
N THR A 304 -3.42 -13.38 18.31
CA THR A 304 -3.85 -14.18 17.16
C THR A 304 -4.09 -13.32 15.93
N ILE A 305 -4.73 -12.15 16.11
CA ILE A 305 -4.93 -11.15 15.05
C ILE A 305 -3.58 -10.61 14.54
N ASP A 306 -2.68 -10.25 15.45
CA ASP A 306 -1.36 -9.71 15.14
C ASP A 306 -0.47 -10.71 14.36
N HIS A 307 -0.70 -12.02 14.54
CA HIS A 307 -0.05 -13.08 13.76
C HIS A 307 -0.77 -13.37 12.43
N GLY A 308 -1.72 -12.51 12.05
CA GLY A 308 -2.38 -12.55 10.76
C GLY A 308 -3.62 -13.44 10.68
N LEU A 309 -4.02 -14.11 11.77
CA LEU A 309 -5.17 -15.02 11.81
C LEU A 309 -6.49 -14.32 12.19
N GLY A 310 -6.60 -13.02 11.97
CA GLY A 310 -7.76 -12.24 12.41
C GLY A 310 -9.08 -12.69 11.78
N TRP A 311 -9.12 -12.95 10.46
CA TRP A 311 -10.33 -13.43 9.79
C TRP A 311 -10.74 -14.84 10.23
N GLN A 312 -9.77 -15.69 10.57
CA GLN A 312 -10.00 -17.03 11.11
C GLN A 312 -10.54 -16.96 12.54
N CYS A 313 -10.00 -16.04 13.36
CA CYS A 313 -10.50 -15.73 14.69
C CYS A 313 -11.93 -15.16 14.64
N TYR A 314 -12.20 -14.26 13.68
CA TYR A 314 -13.54 -13.76 13.39
C TYR A 314 -14.52 -14.90 13.09
N ASP A 315 -14.19 -15.81 12.17
CA ASP A 315 -15.12 -16.90 11.79
C ASP A 315 -15.41 -17.83 12.98
N TRP A 316 -14.43 -18.07 13.84
CA TRP A 316 -14.65 -18.80 15.09
C TRP A 316 -15.60 -18.05 16.05
N SER A 317 -15.33 -16.77 16.31
CA SER A 317 -16.17 -15.95 17.20
C SER A 317 -17.60 -15.84 16.66
N HIS A 318 -17.74 -15.58 15.35
CA HIS A 318 -19.03 -15.52 14.67
C HIS A 318 -19.79 -16.84 14.77
N TYR A 319 -19.12 -17.98 14.58
CA TYR A 319 -19.74 -19.30 14.74
C TYR A 319 -20.26 -19.51 16.16
N VAL A 320 -19.46 -19.22 17.20
CA VAL A 320 -19.88 -19.38 18.60
C VAL A 320 -21.14 -18.58 18.92
N TYR A 321 -21.26 -17.37 18.38
CA TYR A 321 -22.42 -16.49 18.59
C TYR A 321 -23.69 -16.99 17.90
N HIS A 322 -23.55 -17.65 16.75
CA HIS A 322 -24.67 -18.07 15.91
C HIS A 322 -24.96 -19.57 15.98
N TYR A 323 -24.16 -20.34 16.72
CA TYR A 323 -24.39 -21.77 16.88
C TYR A 323 -25.66 -22.01 17.70
N LYS A 324 -26.65 -22.66 17.06
CA LYS A 324 -28.03 -22.84 17.57
C LYS A 324 -28.09 -23.48 18.96
N HIS A 325 -27.11 -24.32 19.30
CA HIS A 325 -27.07 -25.07 20.55
C HIS A 325 -26.14 -24.47 21.61
N THR A 326 -25.58 -23.27 21.37
CA THR A 326 -24.74 -22.59 22.37
C THR A 326 -25.57 -22.25 23.61
N PRO A 327 -25.21 -22.75 24.81
CA PRO A 327 -25.92 -22.40 26.04
C PRO A 327 -25.81 -20.89 26.30
N LYS A 328 -26.93 -20.23 26.68
CA LYS A 328 -26.98 -18.78 26.91
C LYS A 328 -25.91 -18.30 27.89
N GLU A 329 -25.71 -19.03 28.99
CA GLU A 329 -24.68 -18.70 29.99
C GLU A 329 -23.26 -18.76 29.43
N TYR A 330 -23.01 -19.69 28.51
CA TYR A 330 -21.71 -19.82 27.85
C TYR A 330 -21.47 -18.66 26.87
N LEU A 331 -22.50 -18.26 26.13
CA LEU A 331 -22.42 -17.10 25.24
C LEU A 331 -22.17 -15.81 26.03
N GLU A 332 -22.87 -15.59 27.15
CA GLU A 332 -22.66 -14.45 28.03
C GLU A 332 -21.27 -14.46 28.69
N TYR A 333 -20.75 -15.65 29.02
CA TYR A 333 -19.37 -15.81 29.46
C TYR A 333 -18.38 -15.41 28.35
N LYS A 334 -18.61 -15.85 27.11
CA LYS A 334 -17.75 -15.53 25.96
C LYS A 334 -17.72 -14.02 25.67
N LYS A 335 -18.88 -13.37 25.61
CA LYS A 335 -19.02 -11.90 25.43
C LYS A 335 -18.21 -11.08 26.43
N LYS A 336 -18.07 -11.57 27.67
CA LYS A 336 -17.33 -10.86 28.73
C LYS A 336 -15.83 -11.17 28.77
N THR A 337 -15.42 -12.25 28.12
CA THR A 337 -14.08 -12.83 28.29
C THR A 337 -13.21 -12.71 27.05
N TYR A 338 -13.80 -12.76 25.86
CA TYR A 338 -13.10 -12.74 24.57
C TYR A 338 -13.49 -11.50 23.75
N MET A 339 -12.81 -11.27 22.64
CA MET A 339 -13.24 -10.30 21.63
C MET A 339 -14.47 -10.82 20.88
N SER A 340 -15.47 -9.96 20.69
CA SER A 340 -16.62 -10.27 19.85
C SER A 340 -16.23 -10.27 18.37
N TYR A 341 -17.02 -10.93 17.53
CA TYR A 341 -16.75 -10.93 16.08
C TYR A 341 -16.87 -9.52 15.49
N GLU A 342 -17.74 -8.65 16.03
CA GLU A 342 -17.84 -7.25 15.62
C GLU A 342 -16.58 -6.46 15.98
N GLU A 343 -16.04 -6.64 17.20
CA GLU A 343 -14.78 -6.01 17.61
C GLU A 343 -13.63 -6.43 16.70
N ILE A 344 -13.53 -7.73 16.39
CA ILE A 344 -12.50 -8.26 15.49
C ILE A 344 -12.69 -7.70 14.07
N GLN A 345 -13.91 -7.64 13.57
CA GLN A 345 -14.20 -7.12 12.22
C GLN A 345 -13.87 -5.63 12.10
N GLU A 346 -14.19 -4.83 13.12
CA GLU A 346 -13.84 -3.42 13.17
C GLU A 346 -12.32 -3.24 13.13
N GLN A 347 -11.57 -4.02 13.91
CA GLN A 347 -10.10 -3.97 13.89
C GLN A 347 -9.51 -4.36 12.53
N LEU A 348 -10.11 -5.31 11.81
CA LEU A 348 -9.59 -5.78 10.51
C LEU A 348 -9.93 -4.86 9.34
N ASN A 349 -10.93 -4.00 9.49
CA ASN A 349 -11.35 -3.04 8.47
C ASN A 349 -10.66 -1.68 8.58
N ASN A 350 -10.06 -1.38 9.74
CA ASN A 350 -9.26 -0.19 10.02
C ASN A 350 -7.78 -0.43 9.70
#